data_AF-A0A0F9QDM8-F1
#
_entry.id   AF-A0A0F9QDM8-F1
#
_cell.length_a   1.000
_cell.length_b   1.000
_cell.length_c   1.000
_cell.angle_alpha   90.00
_cell.angle_beta   90.00
_cell.angle_gamma   90.00
#
_symmetry.space_group_name_H-M   'P 1'
#
loop_
_entity.id
_entity.type
_entity.pdbx_description
1 polymer ?
#
loop_
_entity_poly.entity_id
_entity_poly.type
_entity_poly.pdbx_seq_one_letter_code
_entity_poly.pdbx_strand_id
1 'polypeptide(L)'
;MAYVKPGVEIVQEARTTTPALITPDLVGVLIGNGYHWQNPNAANDASIVTETNYDGQSTPFALSGINSVFYNVDGVPELVVVDLITISGTGIGTVTHLTYTDDFAVANNTVTISANAEYQNNLYQIRVGYLAKKTPSDYGYKTIYSLAEVEETIGEPVSWNPLAFGARLAMLNSGRQLNVVNVSGIAANDFENAVDSILGTREVYAIGPMTHKLGIGTLKTHVDTYSLAINKKERIAICNGDLSGSWAGDAFSSDNTEKTTTATTIRNSNISYLDRRVVITHPDVAYITETRHISTISPTWIANSFIDSSAGFAAYALTAKFAFDAFVNNVKYKAGTDITAAIWATLRDAGWAGGDGLVTVKVPVPGFYYSALVVGQVIGEFPEQPLTNLPTTGLMETYGSGDYFNEAQLNILAEGGTYIMHQLNPTSPIVSRHQLTTDMTQISKRELSIVKALDYVAKFIRISMVPYIGRYTITPAFLKLINSILISISLFLTREGRVADMKVLSVAIDDINPDTIKVTVDIAVKYPVNYIKVTLLF
;
A
#
# COMPACT_ATOMS: atom_id res chain seq x y z
N MET A 1 -52.83 46.82 -34.69
CA MET A 1 -52.78 45.75 -33.67
C MET A 1 -54.07 44.95 -33.77
N ALA A 2 -53.97 43.67 -34.14
CA ALA A 2 -55.14 42.80 -34.20
C ALA A 2 -55.62 42.48 -32.78
N TYR A 3 -56.93 42.56 -32.55
CA TYR A 3 -57.57 42.32 -31.26
C TYR A 3 -57.54 40.82 -30.97
N VAL A 4 -56.65 40.39 -30.07
CA VAL A 4 -56.56 38.99 -29.62
C VAL A 4 -57.54 38.77 -28.47
N LYS A 5 -58.32 37.70 -28.55
CA LYS A 5 -59.34 37.33 -27.55
C LYS A 5 -58.68 37.01 -26.19
N PRO A 6 -59.23 37.46 -25.06
CA PRO A 6 -58.73 37.06 -23.74
C PRO A 6 -58.82 35.54 -23.57
N GLY A 7 -57.68 34.92 -23.25
CA GLY A 7 -57.54 33.49 -22.96
C GLY A 7 -56.40 33.28 -21.98
N VAL A 8 -56.43 32.17 -21.22
CA VAL A 8 -55.35 31.80 -20.31
C VAL A 8 -54.23 31.16 -21.11
N GLU A 9 -53.10 31.86 -21.21
CA GLU A 9 -51.89 31.35 -21.83
C GLU A 9 -51.09 30.56 -20.78
N ILE A 10 -51.04 29.24 -20.92
CA ILE A 10 -50.25 28.37 -20.05
C ILE A 10 -48.93 28.10 -20.77
N VAL A 11 -47.87 28.79 -20.36
CA VAL A 11 -46.51 28.54 -20.81
C VAL A 11 -45.87 27.53 -19.87
N GLN A 12 -45.68 26.30 -20.34
CA GLN A 12 -44.86 25.31 -19.65
C GLN A 12 -43.43 25.38 -20.20
N GLU A 13 -42.55 26.08 -19.49
CA GLU A 13 -41.11 26.00 -19.75
C GLU A 13 -40.54 24.71 -19.15
N ALA A 14 -40.35 23.70 -19.99
CA ALA A 14 -39.50 22.56 -19.65
C ALA A 14 -38.03 22.99 -19.78
N ARG A 15 -37.40 23.38 -18.66
CA ARG A 15 -35.95 23.58 -18.64
C ARG A 15 -35.26 22.23 -18.67
N THR A 16 -34.79 21.80 -19.84
CA THR A 16 -33.81 20.72 -19.94
C THR A 16 -32.48 21.22 -19.39
N THR A 17 -32.29 21.10 -18.08
CA THR A 17 -30.94 21.13 -17.51
C THR A 17 -30.26 19.84 -17.97
N THR A 18 -29.39 19.94 -18.97
CA THR A 18 -28.46 18.86 -19.27
C THR A 18 -27.67 18.58 -18.00
N PRO A 19 -27.70 17.36 -17.44
CA PRO A 19 -26.92 17.03 -16.27
C PRO A 19 -25.45 17.37 -16.52
N ALA A 20 -24.78 17.97 -15.54
CA ALA A 20 -23.34 18.11 -15.61
C ALA A 20 -22.73 16.71 -15.75
N LEU A 21 -21.86 16.51 -16.75
CA LEU A 21 -21.10 15.27 -16.91
C LEU A 21 -20.09 15.20 -15.77
N ILE A 22 -20.41 14.40 -14.76
CA ILE A 22 -19.50 14.14 -13.64
C ILE A 22 -18.57 13.01 -14.07
N THR A 23 -17.28 13.29 -14.14
CA THR A 23 -16.26 12.26 -14.34
C THR A 23 -16.20 11.37 -13.10
N PRO A 24 -16.28 10.03 -13.25
CA PRO A 24 -16.12 9.13 -12.12
C PRO A 24 -14.68 9.19 -11.60
N ASP A 25 -14.52 9.22 -10.29
CA ASP A 25 -13.22 9.02 -9.67
C ASP A 25 -12.92 7.53 -9.52
N LEU A 26 -11.71 7.14 -9.88
CA LEU A 26 -11.16 5.82 -9.54
C LEU A 26 -10.57 5.91 -8.14
N VAL A 27 -11.35 5.48 -7.15
CA VAL A 27 -10.97 5.66 -5.75
C VAL A 27 -10.16 4.47 -5.24
N GLY A 28 -9.00 4.74 -4.67
CA GLY A 28 -8.12 3.73 -4.08
C GLY A 28 -8.46 3.48 -2.63
N VAL A 29 -8.21 2.26 -2.16
CA VAL A 29 -8.31 1.89 -0.76
C VAL A 29 -7.17 0.98 -0.34
N LEU A 30 -6.55 1.31 0.79
CA LEU A 30 -5.60 0.42 1.46
C LEU A 30 -6.26 -0.22 2.68
N ILE A 31 -5.97 -1.50 2.93
CA ILE A 31 -6.51 -2.23 4.09
C ILE A 31 -5.32 -2.71 4.90
N GLY A 32 -5.25 -2.37 6.19
CA GLY A 32 -4.06 -2.63 6.99
C GLY A 32 -4.29 -2.40 8.47
N ASN A 33 -3.32 -2.82 9.28
CA ASN A 33 -3.25 -2.42 10.67
C ASN A 33 -2.62 -1.03 10.76
N GLY A 34 -3.35 -0.11 11.38
CA GLY A 34 -2.84 1.17 11.83
C GLY A 34 -2.31 1.05 13.26
N TYR A 35 -1.05 1.43 13.44
CA TYR A 35 -0.41 1.46 14.74
C TYR A 35 -0.18 2.89 15.22
N HIS A 36 0.01 3.04 16.51
CA HIS A 36 0.58 4.23 17.12
C HIS A 36 2.05 3.93 17.44
N TRP A 37 2.95 4.79 16.97
CA TRP A 37 4.36 4.74 17.34
C TRP A 37 4.64 5.90 18.30
N GLN A 38 5.09 5.57 19.51
CA GLN A 38 5.66 6.54 20.42
C GLN A 38 7.16 6.61 20.14
N ASN A 39 7.62 7.71 19.55
CA ASN A 39 9.04 7.93 19.30
C ASN A 39 9.75 8.24 20.64
N PRO A 40 10.81 7.49 21.01
CA PRO A 40 11.54 7.72 22.26
C PRO A 40 12.21 9.11 22.30
N ASN A 41 12.52 9.68 21.13
CA ASN A 41 13.21 10.97 20.97
C ASN A 41 12.27 12.13 20.62
N ALA A 42 10.95 11.94 20.69
CA ALA A 42 10.05 13.06 20.46
C ALA A 42 10.30 14.15 21.52
N ALA A 43 10.46 15.40 21.08
CA ALA A 43 10.81 16.51 21.95
C ALA A 43 9.68 16.96 22.89
N ASN A 44 8.47 16.39 22.73
CA ASN A 44 7.40 16.54 23.70
C ASN A 44 7.64 15.53 24.85
N ASP A 45 7.49 15.98 26.09
CA ASP A 45 7.73 15.21 27.35
C ASP A 45 7.00 13.85 27.49
N ALA A 46 6.31 13.38 26.44
CA ALA A 46 5.48 12.19 26.38
C ALA A 46 6.24 10.86 26.15
N SER A 47 7.58 10.85 26.15
CA SER A 47 8.40 9.61 26.16
C SER A 47 9.22 9.44 27.43
N ILE A 48 9.22 10.43 28.33
CA ILE A 48 10.07 10.46 29.52
C ILE A 48 9.30 9.91 30.72
N VAL A 49 9.83 8.84 31.32
CA VAL A 49 9.42 8.40 32.65
C VAL A 49 10.33 9.11 33.66
N THR A 50 9.70 9.73 34.65
CA THR A 50 10.26 10.56 35.74
C THR A 50 11.66 10.15 36.21
N GLU A 51 12.47 11.16 36.59
CA GLU A 51 13.78 10.99 37.23
C GLU A 51 13.69 9.99 38.40
N THR A 52 14.32 8.83 38.25
CA THR A 52 14.28 7.77 39.26
C THR A 52 15.70 7.45 39.69
N ASN A 53 15.93 7.38 41.00
CA ASN A 53 17.15 6.79 41.55
C ASN A 53 17.13 5.30 41.21
N TYR A 54 17.95 4.87 40.26
CA TYR A 54 18.14 3.45 40.00
C TYR A 54 19.16 2.91 41.01
N ASP A 55 18.66 2.20 42.02
CA ASP A 55 19.48 1.60 43.09
C ASP A 55 20.03 0.21 42.71
N GLY A 56 19.90 -0.18 41.45
CA GLY A 56 20.25 -1.51 40.95
C GLY A 56 19.22 -2.58 41.26
N GLN A 57 18.06 -2.23 41.83
CA GLN A 57 16.92 -3.13 41.95
C GLN A 57 16.06 -3.08 40.69
N SER A 58 15.30 -4.16 40.50
CA SER A 58 14.33 -4.21 39.41
C SER A 58 13.28 -3.11 39.58
N THR A 59 13.13 -2.26 38.56
CA THR A 59 12.28 -1.08 38.62
C THR A 59 11.14 -1.20 37.60
N PRO A 60 9.90 -1.50 38.04
CA PRO A 60 8.75 -1.53 37.16
C PRO A 60 8.17 -0.13 36.95
N PHE A 61 7.73 0.17 35.74
CA PHE A 61 6.92 1.35 35.44
C PHE A 61 5.85 1.03 34.40
N ALA A 62 4.68 1.65 34.56
CA ALA A 62 3.55 1.45 33.65
C ALA A 62 3.62 2.43 32.47
N LEU A 63 3.38 1.92 31.26
CA LEU A 63 3.34 2.72 30.04
C LEU A 63 2.12 3.66 30.00
N SER A 64 1.04 3.32 30.71
CA SER A 64 -0.22 4.08 30.73
C SER A 64 -0.14 5.46 31.36
N GLY A 65 0.97 5.80 32.01
CA GLY A 65 1.22 7.12 32.61
C GLY A 65 2.16 8.02 31.80
N ILE A 66 2.71 7.54 30.68
CA ILE A 66 3.77 8.22 29.94
C ILE A 66 3.21 9.21 28.92
N ASN A 67 2.08 8.91 28.29
CA ASN A 67 1.41 9.79 27.33
C ASN A 67 -0.08 9.91 27.67
N SER A 68 -0.64 11.11 27.44
CA SER A 68 -2.07 11.41 27.45
C SER A 68 -2.92 10.49 26.56
N VAL A 69 -2.33 9.93 25.50
CA VAL A 69 -2.94 8.95 24.61
C VAL A 69 -2.19 7.64 24.73
N PHE A 70 -2.65 6.77 25.62
CA PHE A 70 -2.05 5.46 25.84
C PHE A 70 -2.70 4.39 24.95
N TYR A 71 -1.87 3.61 24.28
CA TYR A 71 -2.28 2.44 23.52
C TYR A 71 -1.59 1.20 24.04
N ASN A 72 -2.30 0.07 24.00
CA ASN A 72 -1.82 -1.19 24.53
C ASN A 72 -0.73 -1.79 23.62
N VAL A 73 0.39 -2.22 24.23
CA VAL A 73 1.52 -2.91 23.56
C VAL A 73 1.24 -4.40 23.33
N ASP A 74 0.07 -4.88 23.75
CA ASP A 74 -0.36 -6.27 23.67
C ASP A 74 -0.04 -6.94 22.32
N GLY A 75 0.78 -7.99 22.41
CA GLY A 75 1.11 -8.90 21.32
C GLY A 75 2.49 -8.70 20.68
N VAL A 76 3.22 -7.64 21.04
CA VAL A 76 4.57 -7.35 20.49
C VAL A 76 5.51 -6.71 21.53
N PRO A 77 5.77 -7.35 22.68
CA PRO A 77 6.65 -6.79 23.72
C PRO A 77 8.08 -6.51 23.23
N GLU A 78 8.51 -7.18 22.17
CA GLU A 78 9.80 -6.96 21.49
C GLU A 78 9.90 -5.61 20.77
N LEU A 79 8.78 -4.93 20.54
CA LEU A 79 8.70 -3.62 19.86
C LEU A 79 8.64 -2.44 20.85
N VAL A 80 9.27 -2.61 22.00
CA VAL A 80 9.53 -1.55 22.99
C VAL A 80 11.03 -1.19 22.95
N VAL A 81 11.30 0.10 23.05
CA VAL A 81 12.64 0.69 23.14
C VAL A 81 12.72 1.37 24.50
N VAL A 82 13.79 1.12 25.23
CA VAL A 82 14.06 1.76 26.52
C VAL A 82 15.48 2.29 26.50
N ASP A 83 15.64 3.57 26.81
CA ASP A 83 16.94 4.20 27.00
C ASP A 83 17.05 4.78 28.40
N LEU A 84 18.25 4.69 28.98
CA LEU A 84 18.60 5.36 30.22
C LEU A 84 19.51 6.54 29.90
N ILE A 85 19.18 7.71 30.44
CA ILE A 85 19.99 8.91 30.31
C ILE A 85 20.51 9.28 31.67
N THR A 86 21.84 9.22 31.84
CA THR A 86 22.48 9.58 33.08
C THR A 86 22.33 11.08 33.30
N ILE A 87 21.62 11.49 34.35
CA ILE A 87 21.42 12.91 34.70
C ILE A 87 22.27 13.34 35.91
N SER A 88 22.84 12.40 36.67
CA SER A 88 23.84 12.69 37.71
C SER A 88 24.96 11.65 37.74
N GLY A 89 26.11 12.02 38.30
CA GLY A 89 27.24 11.11 38.55
C GLY A 89 28.25 11.07 37.40
N THR A 90 28.89 9.92 37.19
CA THR A 90 29.89 9.74 36.12
C THR A 90 29.19 9.41 34.82
N GLY A 91 29.47 10.18 33.76
CA GLY A 91 28.83 9.98 32.45
C GLY A 91 27.49 10.70 32.28
N ILE A 92 27.30 11.85 32.93
CA ILE A 92 26.13 12.71 32.70
C ILE A 92 25.96 13.01 31.21
N GLY A 93 24.73 12.88 30.72
CA GLY A 93 24.36 13.07 29.32
C GLY A 93 24.59 11.83 28.45
N THR A 94 25.22 10.78 28.97
CA THR A 94 25.34 9.50 28.25
C THR A 94 23.98 8.82 28.17
N VAL A 95 23.65 8.35 26.95
CA VAL A 95 22.48 7.53 26.68
C VAL A 95 22.91 6.07 26.62
N THR A 96 22.27 5.22 27.40
CA THR A 96 22.44 3.76 27.40
C THR A 96 21.20 3.12 26.83
N HIS A 97 21.35 2.44 25.70
CA HIS A 97 20.26 1.75 25.00
C HIS A 97 20.08 0.35 25.55
N LEU A 98 18.93 0.07 26.16
CA LEU A 98 18.64 -1.22 26.77
C LEU A 98 18.15 -2.24 25.73
N THR A 99 18.46 -3.51 25.98
CA THR A 99 18.09 -4.64 25.13
C THR A 99 16.94 -5.42 25.77
N TYR A 100 15.90 -5.70 24.99
CA TYR A 100 14.78 -6.53 25.44
C TYR A 100 15.27 -7.94 25.82
N THR A 101 14.70 -8.53 26.87
CA THR A 101 15.08 -9.78 27.55
C THR A 101 16.35 -9.73 28.41
N ASP A 102 17.39 -9.02 27.98
CA ASP A 102 18.64 -8.91 28.76
C ASP A 102 18.50 -7.84 29.85
N ASP A 103 18.12 -6.63 29.45
CA ASP A 103 18.12 -5.44 30.30
C ASP A 103 16.71 -5.08 30.80
N PHE A 104 15.66 -5.49 30.09
CA PHE A 104 14.28 -5.27 30.51
C PHE A 104 13.31 -6.32 29.96
N ALA A 105 12.17 -6.44 30.61
CA ALA A 105 11.03 -7.22 30.16
C ALA A 105 9.76 -6.37 30.09
N VAL A 106 8.80 -6.77 29.27
CA VAL A 106 7.51 -6.09 29.12
C VAL A 106 6.39 -7.09 29.38
N ALA A 107 5.53 -6.78 30.34
CA ALA A 107 4.36 -7.61 30.65
C ALA A 107 3.19 -6.71 31.07
N ASN A 108 2.00 -6.93 30.50
CA ASN A 108 0.78 -6.19 30.83
C ASN A 108 0.98 -4.66 30.81
N ASN A 109 1.63 -4.13 29.76
CA ASN A 109 1.98 -2.70 29.63
C ASN A 109 2.86 -2.13 30.74
N THR A 110 3.54 -3.00 31.48
CA THR A 110 4.54 -2.64 32.48
C THR A 110 5.91 -3.04 31.95
N VAL A 111 6.81 -2.08 31.88
CA VAL A 111 8.22 -2.33 31.59
C VAL A 111 8.91 -2.54 32.92
N THR A 112 9.68 -3.62 33.03
CA THR A 112 10.48 -3.94 34.22
C THR A 112 11.94 -3.95 33.81
N ILE A 113 12.69 -2.94 34.27
CA ILE A 113 14.14 -2.91 34.07
C ILE A 113 14.78 -3.96 34.99
N SER A 114 15.66 -4.78 34.43
CA SER A 114 16.37 -5.87 35.12
C SER A 114 17.40 -5.32 36.09
N ALA A 115 17.49 -5.91 37.28
CA ALA A 115 18.51 -5.57 38.26
C ALA A 115 19.92 -5.73 37.65
N ASN A 116 20.64 -4.62 37.49
CA ASN A 116 21.99 -4.60 36.92
C ASN A 116 22.88 -3.68 37.77
N ALA A 117 24.01 -4.21 38.22
CA ALA A 117 24.96 -3.50 39.08
C ALA A 117 25.66 -2.35 38.34
N GLU A 118 25.74 -2.40 37.00
CA GLU A 118 26.38 -1.38 36.17
C GLU A 118 25.66 -0.03 36.21
N TYR A 119 24.37 -0.02 36.58
CA TYR A 119 23.54 1.18 36.67
C TYR A 119 23.42 1.73 38.09
N GLN A 120 24.20 1.23 39.06
CA GLN A 120 24.10 1.72 40.44
C GLN A 120 24.72 3.10 40.64
N ASN A 121 24.16 3.87 41.57
CA ASN A 121 24.66 5.17 42.07
C ASN A 121 24.55 6.37 41.12
N ASN A 122 23.75 6.28 40.05
CA ASN A 122 23.43 7.42 39.19
C ASN A 122 21.91 7.67 39.19
N LEU A 123 21.52 8.93 38.98
CA LEU A 123 20.16 9.29 38.62
C LEU A 123 20.00 9.11 37.12
N TYR A 124 18.89 8.49 36.71
CA TYR A 124 18.55 8.31 35.31
C TYR A 124 17.21 8.94 34.98
N GLN A 125 17.16 9.50 33.79
CA GLN A 125 15.93 9.77 33.06
C GLN A 125 15.69 8.58 32.12
N ILE A 126 14.49 7.99 32.15
CA ILE A 126 14.15 6.85 31.31
C ILE A 126 13.37 7.38 30.10
N ARG A 127 13.83 7.07 28.89
CA ARG A 127 13.07 7.31 27.65
C ARG A 127 12.49 6.01 27.14
N VAL A 128 11.25 6.06 26.68
CA VAL A 128 10.55 4.88 26.19
C VAL A 128 9.90 5.16 24.85
N GLY A 129 10.16 4.28 23.90
CA GLY A 129 9.46 4.20 22.62
C GLY A 129 8.72 2.89 22.51
N TYR A 130 7.56 2.86 21.86
CA TYR A 130 6.83 1.62 21.68
C TYR A 130 5.88 1.68 20.49
N LEU A 131 5.67 0.51 19.87
CA LEU A 131 4.60 0.31 18.92
C LEU A 131 3.37 -0.23 19.65
N ALA A 132 2.21 0.39 19.43
CA ALA A 132 0.97 -0.04 20.04
C ALA A 132 -0.18 -0.04 19.04
N LYS A 133 -1.17 -0.91 19.28
CA LYS A 133 -2.37 -0.99 18.44
C LYS A 133 -3.27 0.21 18.69
N LYS A 134 -3.82 0.78 17.63
CA LYS A 134 -4.84 1.82 17.79
C LYS A 134 -6.10 1.30 18.46
N THR A 135 -6.89 2.20 19.03
CA THR A 135 -8.13 1.87 19.76
C THR A 135 -9.26 1.49 18.80
N PRO A 136 -10.31 0.79 19.26
CA PRO A 136 -11.46 0.46 18.41
C PRO A 136 -12.16 1.65 17.75
N SER A 137 -12.08 2.86 18.34
CA SER A 137 -12.59 4.08 17.71
C SER A 137 -11.81 4.52 16.47
N ASP A 138 -10.58 4.02 16.29
CA ASP A 138 -9.76 4.29 15.13
C ASP A 138 -9.93 3.30 13.98
N TYR A 139 -10.67 2.20 14.20
CA TYR A 139 -10.91 1.18 13.19
C TYR A 139 -11.94 1.64 12.15
N GLY A 140 -11.93 0.97 11.01
CA GLY A 140 -12.89 1.17 9.94
C GLY A 140 -12.39 2.10 8.83
N TYR A 141 -13.34 2.52 8.02
CA TYR A 141 -13.09 3.26 6.77
C TYR A 141 -12.87 4.75 7.04
N LYS A 142 -11.76 5.29 6.55
CA LYS A 142 -11.40 6.71 6.63
C LYS A 142 -10.93 7.20 5.26
N THR A 143 -11.15 8.48 4.98
CA THR A 143 -10.68 9.15 3.75
C THR A 143 -9.56 10.11 4.12
N ILE A 144 -8.50 10.11 3.31
CA ILE A 144 -7.30 10.94 3.49
C ILE A 144 -7.16 11.83 2.26
N TYR A 145 -7.06 13.13 2.48
CA TYR A 145 -6.97 14.16 1.44
C TYR A 145 -5.56 14.74 1.27
N SER A 146 -4.71 14.62 2.31
CA SER A 146 -3.32 15.12 2.25
C SER A 146 -2.32 14.21 2.96
N LEU A 147 -1.03 14.40 2.67
CA LEU A 147 0.05 13.67 3.36
C LEU A 147 0.09 13.96 4.87
N ALA A 148 -0.30 15.16 5.30
CA ALA A 148 -0.37 15.52 6.72
C ALA A 148 -1.47 14.74 7.44
N GLU A 149 -2.62 14.56 6.79
CA GLU A 149 -3.74 13.80 7.35
C GLU A 149 -3.43 12.31 7.57
N VAL A 150 -2.43 11.75 6.88
CA VAL A 150 -1.97 10.37 7.12
C VAL A 150 -1.56 10.22 8.59
N GLU A 151 -0.70 11.11 9.08
CA GLU A 151 -0.20 11.06 10.45
C GLU A 151 -1.31 11.28 11.47
N GLU A 152 -2.15 12.29 11.24
CA GLU A 152 -3.28 12.63 12.11
C GLU A 152 -4.31 11.49 12.21
N THR A 153 -4.57 10.80 11.09
CA THR A 153 -5.68 9.85 10.98
C THR A 153 -5.28 8.43 11.36
N ILE A 154 -4.12 7.97 10.88
CA ILE A 154 -3.68 6.57 10.99
C ILE A 154 -2.32 6.40 11.69
N GLY A 155 -1.70 7.48 12.14
CA GLY A 155 -0.48 7.48 12.95
C GLY A 155 0.79 7.74 12.13
N GLU A 156 1.93 7.85 12.82
CA GLU A 156 3.20 8.19 12.20
C GLU A 156 3.54 7.23 11.05
N PRO A 157 3.89 7.75 9.85
CA PRO A 157 4.16 6.93 8.67
C PRO A 157 5.59 6.37 8.69
N VAL A 158 5.88 5.56 9.71
CA VAL A 158 7.10 4.75 9.85
C VAL A 158 6.90 3.37 9.23
N SER A 159 7.96 2.74 8.74
CA SER A 159 7.83 1.47 8.00
C SER A 159 7.13 0.34 8.74
N TRP A 160 7.12 0.34 10.06
CA TRP A 160 6.50 -0.70 10.90
C TRP A 160 5.07 -0.32 11.31
N ASN A 161 4.51 0.73 10.71
CA ASN A 161 3.09 1.04 10.71
C ASN A 161 2.53 0.83 9.28
N PRO A 162 2.12 -0.41 8.93
CA PRO A 162 1.80 -0.78 7.55
C PRO A 162 0.78 0.10 6.86
N LEU A 163 -0.32 0.43 7.57
CA LEU A 163 -1.35 1.25 6.96
C LEU A 163 -0.89 2.69 6.73
N ALA A 164 -0.21 3.32 7.70
CA ALA A 164 0.24 4.70 7.59
C ALA A 164 1.35 4.87 6.54
N PHE A 165 2.35 3.99 6.57
CA PHE A 165 3.43 4.02 5.58
C PHE A 165 2.89 3.70 4.18
N GLY A 166 2.05 2.68 4.05
CA GLY A 166 1.38 2.36 2.79
C GLY A 166 0.56 3.53 2.23
N ALA A 167 -0.21 4.22 3.08
CA ALA A 167 -0.98 5.38 2.68
C ALA A 167 -0.08 6.52 2.19
N ARG A 168 1.01 6.82 2.91
CA ARG A 168 2.01 7.80 2.48
C ARG A 168 2.57 7.44 1.10
N LEU A 169 2.96 6.19 0.87
CA LEU A 169 3.47 5.71 -0.42
C LEU A 169 2.44 5.87 -1.54
N ALA A 170 1.19 5.45 -1.32
CA ALA A 170 0.13 5.59 -2.30
C ALA A 170 -0.18 7.08 -2.62
N MET A 171 -0.14 7.95 -1.62
CA MET A 171 -0.37 9.39 -1.80
C MET A 171 0.77 10.08 -2.56
N LEU A 172 2.02 9.72 -2.28
CA LEU A 172 3.19 10.22 -3.02
C LEU A 172 3.12 9.91 -4.52
N ASN A 173 2.44 8.82 -4.90
CA ASN A 173 2.32 8.39 -6.30
C ASN A 173 0.96 8.72 -6.93
N SER A 174 0.01 9.25 -6.17
CA SER A 174 -1.32 9.62 -6.68
C SER A 174 -1.54 11.12 -6.78
N GLY A 175 -1.10 11.88 -5.76
CA GLY A 175 -1.48 13.29 -5.60
C GLY A 175 -2.99 13.51 -5.42
N ARG A 176 -3.76 12.46 -5.07
CA ARG A 176 -5.22 12.49 -4.95
C ARG A 176 -5.66 11.90 -3.60
N GLN A 177 -6.97 12.03 -3.32
CA GLN A 177 -7.58 11.40 -2.15
C GLN A 177 -7.40 9.88 -2.17
N LEU A 178 -7.17 9.31 -0.99
CA LEU A 178 -6.99 7.89 -0.76
C LEU A 178 -7.89 7.46 0.40
N ASN A 179 -8.53 6.30 0.30
CA ASN A 179 -9.19 5.71 1.45
C ASN A 179 -8.30 4.68 2.14
N VAL A 180 -8.56 4.51 3.42
CA VAL A 180 -7.90 3.49 4.23
C VAL A 180 -8.94 2.77 5.07
N VAL A 181 -8.70 1.49 5.33
CA VAL A 181 -9.45 0.70 6.29
C VAL A 181 -8.48 0.19 7.34
N ASN A 182 -8.61 0.74 8.54
CA ASN A 182 -7.87 0.28 9.70
C ASN A 182 -8.60 -0.94 10.30
N VAL A 183 -7.96 -2.10 10.27
CA VAL A 183 -8.56 -3.35 10.75
C VAL A 183 -8.33 -3.54 12.25
N SER A 184 -9.17 -4.36 12.87
CA SER A 184 -9.15 -4.58 14.32
C SER A 184 -8.00 -5.44 14.82
N GLY A 185 -7.35 -6.18 13.93
CA GLY A 185 -6.37 -7.19 14.31
C GLY A 185 -5.58 -7.74 13.13
N ILE A 186 -4.67 -8.66 13.48
CA ILE A 186 -3.67 -9.21 12.57
C ILE A 186 -4.09 -10.54 11.94
N ALA A 187 -5.26 -11.07 12.34
CA ALA A 187 -5.72 -12.37 11.89
C ALA A 187 -6.37 -12.25 10.51
N ALA A 188 -6.27 -13.30 9.69
CA ALA A 188 -6.78 -13.27 8.32
C ALA A 188 -8.28 -12.88 8.27
N ASN A 189 -9.09 -13.37 9.22
CA ASN A 189 -10.50 -13.05 9.33
C ASN A 189 -10.79 -11.55 9.58
N ASP A 190 -9.91 -10.81 10.26
CA ASP A 190 -10.06 -9.36 10.45
C ASP A 190 -10.01 -8.64 9.09
N PHE A 191 -9.07 -9.05 8.22
CA PHE A 191 -8.95 -8.52 6.86
C PHE A 191 -10.10 -8.95 5.95
N GLU A 192 -10.55 -10.20 6.04
CA GLU A 192 -11.70 -10.69 5.28
C GLU A 192 -12.98 -9.94 5.66
N ASN A 193 -13.20 -9.74 6.96
CA ASN A 193 -14.31 -8.92 7.45
C ASN A 193 -14.23 -7.49 6.92
N ALA A 194 -13.05 -6.87 6.90
CA ALA A 194 -12.86 -5.53 6.34
C ALA A 194 -13.20 -5.47 4.85
N VAL A 195 -12.79 -6.47 4.07
CA VAL A 195 -13.09 -6.57 2.64
C VAL A 195 -14.60 -6.73 2.43
N ASP A 196 -15.25 -7.70 3.05
CA ASP A 196 -16.63 -8.01 2.72
C ASP A 196 -17.65 -7.08 3.39
N SER A 197 -17.49 -6.78 4.67
CA SER A 197 -18.48 -5.99 5.41
C SER A 197 -18.31 -4.48 5.17
N ILE A 198 -17.06 -3.99 5.17
CA ILE A 198 -16.80 -2.55 5.05
C ILE A 198 -16.76 -2.16 3.58
N LEU A 199 -15.88 -2.76 2.77
CA LEU A 199 -15.76 -2.37 1.37
C LEU A 199 -16.95 -2.81 0.52
N GLY A 200 -17.69 -3.85 0.93
CA GLY A 200 -18.92 -4.26 0.25
C GLY A 200 -19.96 -3.14 0.13
N THR A 201 -20.05 -2.26 1.12
CA THR A 201 -21.00 -1.14 1.15
C THR A 201 -20.50 0.13 0.49
N ARG A 202 -19.19 0.24 0.21
CA ARG A 202 -18.56 1.47 -0.32
C ARG A 202 -18.35 1.42 -1.83
N GLU A 203 -18.06 2.57 -2.42
CA GLU A 203 -17.58 2.68 -3.79
C GLU A 203 -16.06 2.80 -3.76
N VAL A 204 -15.40 1.75 -4.23
CA VAL A 204 -13.94 1.65 -4.31
C VAL A 204 -13.58 1.02 -5.64
N TYR A 205 -12.38 1.30 -6.13
CA TYR A 205 -11.87 0.74 -7.39
C TYR A 205 -10.62 -0.11 -7.14
N ALA A 206 -9.52 0.48 -6.66
CA ALA A 206 -8.26 -0.23 -6.47
C ALA A 206 -8.05 -0.58 -5.00
N ILE A 207 -7.92 -1.88 -4.70
CA ILE A 207 -7.77 -2.40 -3.33
C ILE A 207 -6.34 -2.92 -3.13
N GLY A 208 -5.62 -2.39 -2.13
CA GLY A 208 -4.27 -2.84 -1.76
C GLY A 208 -4.20 -3.28 -0.30
N PRO A 209 -4.04 -4.58 0.01
CA PRO A 209 -3.82 -5.04 1.38
C PRO A 209 -2.38 -4.77 1.81
N MET A 210 -2.19 -4.22 3.01
CA MET A 210 -0.89 -4.00 3.67
C MET A 210 -0.53 -5.21 4.55
N THR A 211 -0.73 -6.42 4.02
CA THR A 211 -0.46 -7.69 4.69
C THR A 211 -0.29 -8.82 3.66
N HIS A 212 0.41 -9.88 4.03
CA HIS A 212 0.42 -11.16 3.29
C HIS A 212 -0.54 -12.20 3.86
N LYS A 213 -1.23 -11.90 4.99
CA LYS A 213 -2.15 -12.84 5.65
C LYS A 213 -3.50 -12.93 4.95
N LEU A 214 -3.89 -11.90 4.20
CA LEU A 214 -5.12 -11.91 3.41
C LEU A 214 -4.87 -12.70 2.12
N GLY A 215 -5.58 -13.82 1.96
CA GLY A 215 -5.47 -14.66 0.78
C GLY A 215 -5.84 -13.92 -0.50
N ILE A 216 -4.98 -14.00 -1.52
CA ILE A 216 -5.25 -13.43 -2.86
C ILE A 216 -6.55 -13.99 -3.44
N GLY A 217 -6.85 -15.27 -3.19
CA GLY A 217 -8.10 -15.90 -3.59
C GLY A 217 -9.34 -15.22 -2.99
N THR A 218 -9.30 -14.82 -1.71
CA THR A 218 -10.41 -14.11 -1.06
C THR A 218 -10.64 -12.74 -1.71
N LEU A 219 -9.56 -11.99 -1.98
CA LEU A 219 -9.64 -10.73 -2.71
C LEU A 219 -10.19 -10.91 -4.13
N LYS A 220 -9.77 -11.95 -4.84
CA LYS A 220 -10.29 -12.30 -6.16
C LYS A 220 -11.81 -12.50 -6.12
N THR A 221 -12.30 -13.36 -5.22
CA THR A 221 -13.73 -13.62 -5.05
C THR A 221 -14.50 -12.33 -4.78
N HIS A 222 -13.95 -11.46 -3.94
CA HIS A 222 -14.55 -10.17 -3.66
C HIS A 222 -14.64 -9.26 -4.90
N VAL A 223 -13.52 -9.03 -5.60
CA VAL A 223 -13.52 -8.13 -6.77
C VAL A 223 -14.36 -8.67 -7.91
N ASP A 224 -14.38 -9.98 -8.14
CA ASP A 224 -15.26 -10.60 -9.12
C ASP A 224 -16.73 -10.37 -8.78
N THR A 225 -17.12 -10.71 -7.55
CA THR A 225 -18.51 -10.61 -7.09
C THR A 225 -19.02 -9.19 -7.26
N TYR A 226 -18.32 -8.20 -6.73
CA TYR A 226 -18.77 -6.81 -6.77
C TYR A 226 -18.72 -6.19 -8.16
N SER A 227 -17.87 -6.71 -9.04
CA SER A 227 -17.76 -6.25 -10.42
C SER A 227 -18.73 -6.92 -11.39
N LEU A 228 -19.54 -7.88 -10.92
CA LEU A 228 -20.64 -8.42 -11.72
C LEU A 228 -21.59 -7.29 -12.13
N ALA A 229 -22.22 -7.46 -13.30
CA ALA A 229 -23.16 -6.48 -13.86
C ALA A 229 -24.33 -6.15 -12.89
N ILE A 230 -24.71 -7.10 -12.03
CA ILE A 230 -25.75 -6.90 -11.02
C ILE A 230 -25.30 -5.94 -9.90
N ASN A 231 -24.04 -6.03 -9.49
CA ASN A 231 -23.49 -5.28 -8.36
C ASN A 231 -22.96 -3.91 -8.79
N LYS A 232 -22.53 -3.75 -10.05
CA LYS A 232 -22.21 -2.44 -10.65
C LYS A 232 -21.05 -1.70 -9.96
N LYS A 233 -20.13 -2.44 -9.33
CA LYS A 233 -18.97 -1.88 -8.62
C LYS A 233 -17.68 -2.47 -9.17
N GLU A 234 -17.26 -2.00 -10.33
CA GLU A 234 -15.99 -2.41 -10.92
C GLU A 234 -14.84 -2.14 -9.94
N ARG A 235 -14.08 -3.19 -9.65
CA ARG A 235 -12.98 -3.24 -8.70
C ARG A 235 -11.81 -4.05 -9.25
N ILE A 236 -10.62 -3.73 -8.76
CA ILE A 236 -9.40 -4.51 -8.94
C ILE A 236 -8.69 -4.70 -7.60
N ALA A 237 -8.00 -5.82 -7.46
CA ALA A 237 -7.14 -6.14 -6.34
C ALA A 237 -5.69 -6.07 -6.79
N ILE A 238 -4.88 -5.31 -6.06
CA ILE A 238 -3.45 -5.19 -6.26
C ILE A 238 -2.81 -5.77 -5.00
N CYS A 239 -2.14 -6.89 -5.13
CA CYS A 239 -1.60 -7.63 -4.00
C CYS A 239 -0.14 -8.00 -4.23
N ASN A 240 0.52 -8.44 -3.17
CA ASN A 240 1.87 -8.98 -3.22
C ASN A 240 1.81 -10.41 -2.73
N GLY A 241 2.44 -11.32 -3.48
CA GLY A 241 2.54 -12.72 -3.09
C GLY A 241 3.77 -12.93 -2.23
N ASP A 242 3.59 -13.57 -1.08
CA ASP A 242 4.72 -14.05 -0.28
C ASP A 242 5.47 -15.15 -1.01
N LEU A 243 6.79 -15.01 -1.13
CA LEU A 243 7.64 -15.98 -1.82
C LEU A 243 8.18 -17.06 -0.88
N SER A 244 7.95 -17.00 0.43
CA SER A 244 8.51 -17.94 1.41
C SER A 244 8.30 -19.42 1.05
N GLY A 245 7.17 -19.77 0.44
CA GLY A 245 6.85 -21.13 -0.05
C GLY A 245 7.16 -21.39 -1.53
N SER A 246 7.70 -20.41 -2.25
CA SER A 246 7.98 -20.47 -3.70
C SER A 246 9.45 -20.76 -4.03
N TRP A 247 10.34 -20.70 -3.04
CA TRP A 247 11.77 -20.96 -3.23
C TRP A 247 12.04 -22.44 -3.49
N ALA A 248 12.81 -22.71 -4.54
CA ALA A 248 13.40 -24.02 -4.76
C ALA A 248 14.74 -24.10 -4.02
N GLY A 249 14.83 -24.95 -3.00
CA GLY A 249 16.04 -25.07 -2.19
C GLY A 249 16.18 -23.93 -1.19
N ASP A 250 17.36 -23.30 -1.14
CA ASP A 250 17.63 -22.16 -0.27
C ASP A 250 17.04 -20.87 -0.85
N ALA A 251 16.42 -20.07 0.02
CA ALA A 251 15.88 -18.77 -0.38
C ALA A 251 16.99 -17.89 -0.97
N PHE A 252 16.71 -17.23 -2.11
CA PHE A 252 17.69 -16.40 -2.83
C PHE A 252 18.98 -17.11 -3.26
N SER A 253 18.90 -18.41 -3.57
CA SER A 253 20.03 -19.16 -4.11
C SER A 253 20.67 -18.52 -5.35
N SER A 254 22.01 -18.54 -5.42
CA SER A 254 22.77 -18.11 -6.59
C SER A 254 22.68 -19.09 -7.77
N ASP A 255 22.17 -20.31 -7.56
CA ASP A 255 22.03 -21.33 -8.60
C ASP A 255 20.98 -20.91 -9.66
N ASN A 256 21.41 -20.86 -10.92
CA ASN A 256 20.55 -20.42 -12.02
C ASN A 256 19.36 -21.38 -12.29
N THR A 257 19.50 -22.66 -11.97
CA THR A 257 18.43 -23.67 -12.05
C THR A 257 17.37 -23.39 -11.00
N GLU A 258 17.76 -23.17 -9.75
CA GLU A 258 16.84 -22.85 -8.65
C GLU A 258 16.12 -21.52 -8.88
N LYS A 259 16.82 -20.51 -9.39
CA LYS A 259 16.20 -19.26 -9.88
C LYS A 259 15.12 -19.51 -10.93
N THR A 260 15.41 -20.35 -11.91
CA THR A 260 14.47 -20.67 -12.98
C THR A 260 13.26 -21.45 -12.46
N THR A 261 13.45 -22.37 -11.53
CA THR A 261 12.38 -23.11 -10.86
C THR A 261 11.50 -22.19 -10.01
N THR A 262 12.12 -21.27 -9.25
CA THR A 262 11.41 -20.25 -8.46
C THR A 262 10.56 -19.35 -9.37
N ALA A 263 11.15 -18.81 -10.45
CA ALA A 263 10.44 -18.00 -11.43
C ALA A 263 9.25 -18.75 -12.06
N THR A 264 9.43 -20.04 -12.36
CA THR A 264 8.37 -20.90 -12.91
C THR A 264 7.26 -21.17 -11.88
N THR A 265 7.61 -21.34 -10.62
CA THR A 265 6.65 -21.54 -9.52
C THR A 265 5.77 -20.30 -9.34
N ILE A 266 6.40 -19.12 -9.32
CA ILE A 266 5.68 -17.84 -9.25
C ILE A 266 4.78 -17.67 -10.48
N ARG A 267 5.30 -17.95 -11.69
CA ARG A 267 4.50 -17.90 -12.93
C ARG A 267 3.26 -18.77 -12.84
N ASN A 268 3.42 -20.03 -12.42
CA ASN A 268 2.33 -21.00 -12.36
C ASN A 268 1.30 -20.63 -11.27
N SER A 269 1.76 -20.06 -10.15
CA SER A 269 0.87 -19.54 -9.10
C SER A 269 0.02 -18.37 -9.63
N ASN A 270 0.65 -17.39 -10.28
CA ASN A 270 -0.04 -16.19 -10.75
C ASN A 270 -1.03 -16.49 -11.87
N ILE A 271 -0.65 -17.31 -12.87
CA ILE A 271 -1.55 -17.65 -13.98
C ILE A 271 -2.76 -18.49 -13.55
N SER A 272 -2.68 -19.16 -12.39
CA SER A 272 -3.78 -19.97 -11.87
C SER A 272 -5.01 -19.15 -11.48
N TYR A 273 -4.84 -17.86 -11.19
CA TYR A 273 -5.96 -16.96 -10.89
C TYR A 273 -6.76 -16.59 -12.15
N LEU A 274 -6.09 -16.49 -13.31
CA LEU A 274 -6.71 -16.22 -14.62
C LEU A 274 -7.70 -15.06 -14.59
N ASP A 275 -7.33 -13.94 -13.95
CA ASP A 275 -8.25 -12.83 -13.69
C ASP A 275 -7.66 -11.47 -14.06
N ARG A 276 -8.41 -10.73 -14.87
CA ARG A 276 -8.06 -9.36 -15.30
C ARG A 276 -8.18 -8.33 -14.17
N ARG A 277 -8.87 -8.67 -13.07
CA ARG A 277 -9.08 -7.81 -11.90
C ARG A 277 -8.05 -8.05 -10.81
N VAL A 278 -7.19 -9.05 -10.94
CA VAL A 278 -6.12 -9.36 -9.99
C VAL A 278 -4.77 -8.99 -10.59
N VAL A 279 -4.02 -8.18 -9.84
CA VAL A 279 -2.65 -7.76 -10.15
C VAL A 279 -1.76 -8.22 -9.00
N ILE A 280 -0.72 -8.99 -9.31
CA ILE A 280 0.23 -9.51 -8.33
C ILE A 280 1.58 -8.85 -8.56
N THR A 281 1.97 -8.01 -7.59
CA THR A 281 3.24 -7.31 -7.57
C THR A 281 4.38 -8.23 -7.15
N HIS A 282 5.57 -7.98 -7.69
CA HIS A 282 6.82 -8.66 -7.35
C HIS A 282 7.94 -7.61 -7.36
N PRO A 283 8.94 -7.64 -6.44
CA PRO A 283 9.24 -8.70 -5.48
C PRO A 283 8.49 -8.60 -4.14
N ASP A 284 8.75 -9.54 -3.21
CA ASP A 284 8.15 -9.60 -1.86
C ASP A 284 8.95 -8.83 -0.79
N VAL A 285 10.03 -8.16 -1.18
CA VAL A 285 10.87 -7.33 -0.31
C VAL A 285 11.33 -6.06 -1.04
N ALA A 286 11.41 -4.96 -0.32
CA ALA A 286 12.05 -3.72 -0.75
C ALA A 286 12.98 -3.18 0.34
N TYR A 287 13.82 -2.22 0.00
CA TYR A 287 14.51 -1.39 0.99
C TYR A 287 14.00 0.04 0.93
N ILE A 288 13.96 0.68 2.08
CA ILE A 288 13.68 2.11 2.23
C ILE A 288 14.81 2.76 3.02
N THR A 289 15.03 4.06 2.83
CA THR A 289 15.95 4.84 3.66
C THR A 289 15.16 5.59 4.71
N GLU A 290 15.48 5.34 5.99
CA GLU A 290 14.85 6.03 7.12
C GLU A 290 15.88 6.35 8.20
N THR A 291 15.62 7.42 8.94
CA THR A 291 16.32 7.71 10.21
C THR A 291 15.56 7.05 11.34
N ARG A 292 16.24 6.17 12.08
CA ARG A 292 15.65 5.29 13.07
C ARG A 292 16.41 5.35 14.38
N HIS A 293 15.75 4.94 15.46
CA HIS A 293 16.45 4.71 16.72
C HIS A 293 17.32 3.45 16.63
N ILE A 294 18.50 3.46 17.26
CA ILE A 294 19.47 2.37 17.16
C ILE A 294 18.92 1.01 17.60
N SER A 295 18.02 0.97 18.59
CA SER A 295 17.38 -0.28 19.01
C SER A 295 16.44 -0.85 17.93
N THR A 296 15.89 0.01 17.06
CA THR A 296 14.95 -0.35 15.99
C THR A 296 15.64 -0.80 14.69
N ILE A 297 16.97 -0.83 14.66
CA ILE A 297 17.75 -1.36 13.52
C ILE A 297 18.36 -2.74 13.82
N SER A 298 18.09 -3.31 15.00
CA SER A 298 18.54 -4.66 15.31
C SER A 298 17.82 -5.69 14.41
N PRO A 299 18.50 -6.77 13.98
CA PRO A 299 17.88 -7.80 13.15
C PRO A 299 16.62 -8.41 13.79
N THR A 300 16.65 -8.63 15.11
CA THR A 300 15.51 -9.16 15.87
C THR A 300 14.31 -8.21 15.83
N TRP A 301 14.55 -6.92 16.05
CA TRP A 301 13.47 -5.93 16.04
C TRP A 301 12.84 -5.78 14.65
N ILE A 302 13.67 -5.78 13.59
CA ILE A 302 13.19 -5.74 12.20
C ILE A 302 12.34 -6.98 11.89
N ALA A 303 12.79 -8.17 12.28
CA ALA A 303 12.02 -9.40 12.09
C ALA A 303 10.65 -9.36 12.80
N ASN A 304 10.59 -8.76 13.99
CA ASN A 304 9.36 -8.63 14.76
C ASN A 304 8.46 -7.45 14.32
N SER A 305 8.99 -6.49 13.56
CA SER A 305 8.24 -5.30 13.12
C SER A 305 7.16 -5.59 12.09
N PHE A 306 7.23 -6.74 11.44
CA PHE A 306 6.35 -7.13 10.35
C PHE A 306 5.61 -8.43 10.65
N ILE A 307 5.01 -8.53 11.85
CA ILE A 307 4.16 -9.68 12.25
C ILE A 307 3.04 -10.00 11.25
N ASP A 308 2.59 -8.99 10.51
CA ASP A 308 1.55 -9.09 9.48
C ASP A 308 2.07 -9.63 8.13
N SER A 309 3.37 -9.89 8.05
CA SER A 309 4.02 -10.53 6.91
C SER A 309 4.22 -12.02 7.18
N SER A 310 4.11 -12.83 6.14
CA SER A 310 4.65 -14.19 6.13
C SER A 310 6.02 -14.27 5.45
N ALA A 311 6.52 -13.15 4.90
CA ALA A 311 7.87 -13.06 4.36
C ALA A 311 8.85 -13.26 5.52
N GLY A 312 9.50 -14.42 5.55
CA GLY A 312 10.48 -14.75 6.57
C GLY A 312 11.73 -13.92 6.37
N PHE A 313 11.79 -12.69 6.91
CA PHE A 313 13.01 -11.88 6.90
C PHE A 313 14.21 -12.65 7.44
N ALA A 314 13.97 -13.53 8.43
CA ALA A 314 14.97 -14.45 8.96
C ALA A 314 15.43 -15.50 7.94
N ALA A 315 14.53 -16.04 7.11
CA ALA A 315 14.87 -16.98 6.03
C ALA A 315 15.70 -16.31 4.93
N TYR A 316 15.51 -15.01 4.72
CA TYR A 316 16.26 -14.19 3.77
C TYR A 316 17.55 -13.60 4.35
N ALA A 317 17.82 -13.79 5.65
CA ALA A 317 18.92 -13.16 6.38
C ALA A 317 18.98 -11.63 6.17
N LEU A 318 17.82 -10.98 6.00
CA LEU A 318 17.75 -9.55 5.71
C LEU A 318 18.03 -8.73 6.97
N THR A 319 18.91 -7.74 6.83
CA THR A 319 19.25 -6.81 7.91
C THR A 319 19.22 -5.37 7.40
N ALA A 320 19.21 -4.41 8.32
CA ALA A 320 19.43 -3.01 7.93
C ALA A 320 20.83 -2.84 7.32
N LYS A 321 21.00 -1.86 6.44
CA LYS A 321 22.29 -1.52 5.82
C LYS A 321 22.64 -0.07 6.11
N PHE A 322 23.92 0.24 6.23
CA PHE A 322 24.35 1.63 6.33
C PHE A 322 23.93 2.43 5.08
N ALA A 323 23.28 3.57 5.27
CA ALA A 323 22.89 4.43 4.15
C ALA A 323 24.09 5.20 3.55
N PHE A 324 25.13 5.43 4.35
CA PHE A 324 26.34 6.18 4.00
C PHE A 324 27.59 5.54 4.64
N ASP A 325 28.78 5.96 4.21
CA ASP A 325 30.05 5.57 4.87
C ASP A 325 30.06 6.10 6.31
N ALA A 326 30.17 5.20 7.31
CA ALA A 326 30.14 5.54 8.73
C ALA A 326 31.43 5.11 9.44
N PHE A 327 31.79 5.80 10.51
CA PHE A 327 32.92 5.44 11.39
C PHE A 327 32.41 5.18 12.81
N VAL A 328 32.74 4.02 13.36
CA VAL A 328 32.34 3.62 14.72
C VAL A 328 33.56 2.98 15.35
N ASN A 329 34.02 3.51 16.49
CA ASN A 329 35.21 3.02 17.19
C ASN A 329 36.44 2.84 16.27
N ASN A 330 36.69 3.82 15.39
CA ASN A 330 37.74 3.81 14.35
C ASN A 330 37.59 2.73 13.26
N VAL A 331 36.51 1.96 13.25
CA VAL A 331 36.17 1.03 12.16
C VAL A 331 35.32 1.77 11.13
N LYS A 332 35.74 1.71 9.87
CA LYS A 332 34.99 2.28 8.75
C LYS A 332 34.02 1.25 8.17
N TYR A 333 32.73 1.55 8.24
CA TYR A 333 31.67 0.80 7.55
C TYR A 333 31.32 1.51 6.24
N LYS A 334 31.18 0.74 5.16
CA LYS A 334 30.83 1.28 3.84
C LYS A 334 29.32 1.36 3.66
N ALA A 335 28.86 2.35 2.90
CA ALA A 335 27.47 2.40 2.47
C ALA A 335 27.05 1.05 1.83
N GLY A 336 25.89 0.53 2.23
CA GLY A 336 25.39 -0.79 1.82
C GLY A 336 25.89 -1.97 2.64
N THR A 337 26.80 -1.78 3.61
CA THR A 337 27.21 -2.85 4.52
C THR A 337 26.05 -3.26 5.42
N ASP A 338 25.77 -4.56 5.50
CA ASP A 338 24.75 -5.16 6.36
C ASP A 338 25.09 -4.94 7.85
N ILE A 339 24.08 -4.58 8.63
CA ILE A 339 24.16 -4.39 10.08
C ILE A 339 23.73 -5.69 10.72
N THR A 340 24.71 -6.59 10.86
CA THR A 340 24.54 -7.85 11.60
C THR A 340 24.34 -7.60 13.09
N ALA A 341 23.92 -8.61 13.84
CA ALA A 341 23.78 -8.51 15.30
C ALA A 341 25.07 -8.04 16.01
N ALA A 342 26.24 -8.47 15.52
CA ALA A 342 27.53 -8.05 16.07
C ALA A 342 27.87 -6.58 15.76
N ILE A 343 27.56 -6.12 14.55
CA ILE A 343 27.74 -4.71 14.18
C ILE A 343 26.76 -3.85 14.97
N TRP A 344 25.50 -4.28 15.09
CA TRP A 344 24.51 -3.60 15.91
C TRP A 344 24.95 -3.47 17.38
N ALA A 345 25.45 -4.53 18.00
CA ALA A 345 25.98 -4.47 19.37
C ALA A 345 27.13 -3.44 19.49
N THR A 346 28.04 -3.42 18.51
CA THR A 346 29.12 -2.42 18.46
C THR A 346 28.59 -0.99 18.33
N LEU A 347 27.57 -0.77 17.50
CA LEU A 347 26.92 0.54 17.35
C LEU A 347 26.25 0.98 18.66
N ARG A 348 25.53 0.06 19.31
CA ARG A 348 24.81 0.27 20.56
C ARG A 348 25.77 0.66 21.67
N ASP A 349 26.85 -0.10 21.84
CA ASP A 349 27.84 0.12 22.89
C ASP A 349 28.65 1.42 22.66
N ALA A 350 28.80 1.82 21.39
CA ALA A 350 29.38 3.11 21.02
C ALA A 350 28.41 4.30 21.23
N GLY A 351 27.15 4.07 21.61
CA GLY A 351 26.12 5.09 21.78
C GLY A 351 25.92 5.96 20.53
N TRP A 352 26.17 5.39 19.35
CA TRP A 352 26.54 6.07 18.10
C TRP A 352 26.48 7.61 18.12
N ALA A 353 27.63 8.20 18.49
CA ALA A 353 28.26 9.50 18.18
C ALA A 353 27.45 10.81 17.97
N GLY A 354 26.12 10.83 18.10
CA GLY A 354 25.27 12.01 17.92
C GLY A 354 24.45 12.40 19.15
N GLY A 355 24.57 11.67 20.26
CA GLY A 355 23.81 11.91 21.51
C GLY A 355 22.35 11.47 21.48
N ASP A 356 21.72 11.44 20.31
CA ASP A 356 20.28 11.15 20.18
C ASP A 356 19.95 9.69 19.83
N GLY A 357 20.94 8.81 19.66
CA GLY A 357 20.69 7.39 19.34
C GLY A 357 20.03 7.15 17.96
N LEU A 358 20.07 8.13 17.06
CA LEU A 358 19.46 8.07 15.73
C LEU A 358 20.46 7.72 14.63
N VAL A 359 20.00 6.90 13.70
CA VAL A 359 20.78 6.34 12.60
C VAL A 359 19.99 6.40 11.31
N THR A 360 20.58 6.94 10.23
CA THR A 360 20.02 6.76 8.88
C THR A 360 20.53 5.46 8.25
N VAL A 361 19.60 4.56 7.95
CA VAL A 361 19.86 3.23 7.37
C VAL A 361 18.92 2.94 6.23
N LYS A 362 19.31 1.98 5.39
CA LYS A 362 18.40 1.27 4.51
C LYS A 362 17.82 0.09 5.27
N VAL A 363 16.50 -0.01 5.39
CA VAL A 363 15.85 -1.12 6.11
C VAL A 363 14.99 -1.93 5.15
N PRO A 364 15.03 -3.27 5.25
CA PRO A 364 14.13 -4.12 4.48
C PRO A 364 12.68 -3.96 4.95
N VAL A 365 11.76 -3.94 4.00
CA VAL A 365 10.31 -3.85 4.22
C VAL A 365 9.56 -4.87 3.34
N PRO A 366 8.36 -5.31 3.73
CA PRO A 366 7.58 -6.25 2.94
C PRO A 366 7.13 -5.71 1.57
N GLY A 367 6.97 -6.61 0.61
CA GLY A 367 6.58 -6.30 -0.76
C GLY A 367 5.14 -5.82 -0.92
N PHE A 368 4.24 -6.03 0.06
CA PHE A 368 2.91 -5.41 0.02
C PHE A 368 2.95 -3.88 -0.09
N TYR A 369 4.06 -3.23 0.25
CA TYR A 369 4.24 -1.80 -0.03
C TYR A 369 4.34 -1.46 -1.52
N TYR A 370 4.77 -2.38 -2.39
CA TYR A 370 4.63 -2.21 -3.83
C TYR A 370 3.16 -2.16 -4.24
N SER A 371 2.28 -2.90 -3.57
CA SER A 371 0.84 -2.83 -3.83
C SER A 371 0.29 -1.43 -3.51
N ALA A 372 0.74 -0.79 -2.42
CA ALA A 372 0.38 0.59 -2.13
C ALA A 372 0.85 1.57 -3.21
N LEU A 373 2.10 1.43 -3.69
CA LEU A 373 2.62 2.27 -4.77
C LEU A 373 1.76 2.14 -6.04
N VAL A 374 1.45 0.90 -6.45
CA VAL A 374 0.67 0.63 -7.66
C VAL A 374 -0.79 1.09 -7.49
N VAL A 375 -1.39 0.96 -6.29
CA VAL A 375 -2.69 1.60 -5.99
C VAL A 375 -2.61 3.11 -6.21
N GLY A 376 -1.55 3.76 -5.69
CA GLY A 376 -1.29 5.19 -5.90
C GLY A 376 -1.21 5.57 -7.38
N GLN A 377 -0.40 4.84 -8.16
CA GLN A 377 -0.29 5.05 -9.62
C GLN A 377 -1.62 4.84 -10.34
N VAL A 378 -2.38 3.80 -9.98
CA VAL A 378 -3.67 3.50 -10.61
C VAL A 378 -4.67 4.65 -10.46
N ILE A 379 -4.70 5.29 -9.30
CA ILE A 379 -5.65 6.37 -9.00
C ILE A 379 -5.13 7.75 -9.41
N GLY A 380 -3.81 7.96 -9.42
CA GLY A 380 -3.17 9.21 -9.83
C GLY A 380 -3.17 9.40 -11.33
N GLU A 381 -2.84 8.34 -12.07
CA GLU A 381 -2.69 8.39 -13.52
C GLU A 381 -4.02 8.26 -14.24
N PHE A 382 -4.08 8.83 -15.44
CA PHE A 382 -5.26 8.75 -16.28
C PHE A 382 -5.66 7.30 -16.62
N PRO A 383 -6.96 7.01 -16.83
CA PRO A 383 -7.44 5.64 -17.05
C PRO A 383 -6.76 4.88 -18.19
N GLU A 384 -6.44 5.58 -19.26
CA GLU A 384 -5.78 5.04 -20.46
C GLU A 384 -4.25 4.98 -20.36
N GLN A 385 -3.66 5.68 -19.39
CA GLN A 385 -2.22 5.84 -19.31
C GLN A 385 -1.55 4.50 -18.91
N PRO A 386 -0.63 3.98 -19.73
CA PRO A 386 0.15 2.81 -19.38
C PRO A 386 1.04 3.08 -18.16
N LEU A 387 1.17 2.07 -17.29
CA LEU A 387 2.09 2.11 -16.15
C LEU A 387 3.44 1.44 -16.45
N THR A 388 3.62 0.82 -17.62
CA THR A 388 4.92 0.27 -18.06
C THR A 388 5.99 1.36 -18.05
N ASN A 389 7.14 1.07 -17.43
CA ASN A 389 8.27 1.97 -17.22
C ASN A 389 7.95 3.25 -16.43
N LEU A 390 6.80 3.32 -15.77
CA LEU A 390 6.45 4.47 -14.94
C LEU A 390 7.24 4.40 -13.62
N PRO A 391 8.02 5.44 -13.28
CA PRO A 391 8.75 5.48 -12.02
C PRO A 391 7.81 5.58 -10.82
N THR A 392 8.25 4.99 -9.71
CA THR A 392 7.61 5.07 -8.40
C THR A 392 8.49 5.82 -7.41
N THR A 393 7.86 6.50 -6.46
CA THR A 393 8.53 7.24 -5.39
C THR A 393 8.26 6.59 -4.04
N GLY A 394 9.27 6.53 -3.18
CA GLY A 394 9.14 6.20 -1.75
C GLY A 394 9.84 4.91 -1.31
N LEU A 395 10.06 3.98 -2.23
CA LEU A 395 10.96 2.84 -2.01
C LEU A 395 12.32 3.12 -2.68
N MET A 396 13.40 2.63 -2.08
CA MET A 396 14.77 2.97 -2.47
C MET A 396 15.44 1.89 -3.30
N GLU A 397 15.29 0.62 -2.92
CA GLU A 397 15.86 -0.51 -3.66
C GLU A 397 14.88 -1.67 -3.74
N THR A 398 14.88 -2.36 -4.88
CA THR A 398 14.22 -3.65 -5.02
C THR A 398 15.13 -4.76 -4.52
N TYR A 399 14.56 -5.80 -3.88
CA TYR A 399 15.30 -7.00 -3.51
C TYR A 399 14.58 -8.24 -4.04
N GLY A 400 15.24 -9.01 -4.90
CA GLY A 400 14.65 -10.22 -5.50
C GLY A 400 13.96 -10.03 -6.85
N SER A 401 14.30 -8.95 -7.57
CA SER A 401 13.81 -8.68 -8.93
C SER A 401 14.99 -8.73 -9.90
N GLY A 402 15.37 -7.61 -10.52
CA GLY A 402 16.50 -7.53 -11.47
C GLY A 402 17.89 -7.74 -10.84
N ASP A 403 17.99 -7.60 -9.52
CA ASP A 403 19.19 -7.92 -8.74
C ASP A 403 19.39 -9.44 -8.59
N TYR A 404 18.32 -10.22 -8.70
CA TYR A 404 18.33 -11.66 -8.48
C TYR A 404 18.09 -12.48 -9.76
N PHE A 405 17.04 -12.15 -10.51
CA PHE A 405 16.65 -12.82 -11.75
C PHE A 405 17.31 -12.17 -12.98
N ASN A 406 17.74 -13.01 -13.92
CA ASN A 406 18.16 -12.54 -15.23
C ASN A 406 16.95 -12.24 -16.14
N GLU A 407 17.19 -11.61 -17.30
CA GLU A 407 16.13 -11.20 -18.23
C GLU A 407 15.25 -12.36 -18.71
N ALA A 408 15.83 -13.56 -18.91
CA ALA A 408 15.06 -14.74 -19.30
C ALA A 408 14.12 -15.21 -18.18
N GLN A 409 14.57 -15.17 -16.93
CA GLN A 409 13.74 -15.50 -15.76
C GLN A 409 12.67 -14.44 -15.50
N LEU A 410 12.98 -13.16 -15.69
CA LEU A 410 11.99 -12.08 -15.64
C LEU A 410 10.93 -12.23 -16.74
N ASN A 411 11.30 -12.76 -17.92
CA ASN A 411 10.31 -13.12 -18.95
C ASN A 411 9.40 -14.25 -18.50
N ILE A 412 9.93 -15.31 -17.86
CA ILE A 412 9.13 -16.40 -17.28
C ILE A 412 8.12 -15.84 -16.26
N LEU A 413 8.54 -14.94 -15.38
CA LEU A 413 7.65 -14.27 -14.42
C LEU A 413 6.54 -13.47 -15.13
N ALA A 414 6.90 -12.71 -16.17
CA ALA A 414 5.95 -11.91 -16.95
C ALA A 414 4.94 -12.76 -17.73
N GLU A 415 5.31 -13.97 -18.20
CA GLU A 415 4.38 -14.91 -18.84
C GLU A 415 3.21 -15.30 -17.92
N GLY A 416 3.39 -15.23 -16.61
CA GLY A 416 2.38 -15.55 -15.60
C GLY A 416 1.48 -14.38 -15.21
N GLY A 417 1.66 -13.21 -15.83
CA GLY A 417 0.90 -12.01 -15.48
C GLY A 417 1.40 -11.28 -14.23
N THR A 418 2.68 -11.47 -13.89
CA THR A 418 3.31 -10.80 -12.75
C THR A 418 3.59 -9.33 -13.05
N TYR A 419 3.16 -8.42 -12.17
CA TYR A 419 3.51 -7.01 -12.20
C TYR A 419 4.88 -6.81 -11.55
N ILE A 420 5.93 -6.79 -12.38
CA ILE A 420 7.31 -6.78 -11.90
C ILE A 420 7.77 -5.35 -11.65
N MET A 421 8.13 -5.06 -10.42
CA MET A 421 8.85 -3.85 -10.02
C MET A 421 10.34 -4.09 -10.22
N HIS A 422 10.98 -3.26 -11.03
CA HIS A 422 12.36 -3.45 -11.45
C HIS A 422 13.16 -2.15 -11.29
N GLN A 423 14.44 -2.30 -11.00
CA GLN A 423 15.39 -1.20 -10.86
C GLN A 423 16.66 -1.57 -11.63
N LEU A 424 17.12 -0.68 -12.52
CA LEU A 424 18.32 -0.96 -13.33
C LEU A 424 19.60 -1.06 -12.49
N ASN A 425 19.69 -0.26 -11.43
CA ASN A 425 20.74 -0.28 -10.42
C ASN A 425 20.20 0.35 -9.13
N PRO A 426 20.84 0.15 -7.97
CA PRO A 426 20.33 0.60 -6.66
C PRO A 426 20.08 2.11 -6.51
N THR A 427 20.56 2.93 -7.45
CA THR A 427 20.37 4.39 -7.45
C THR A 427 19.32 4.88 -8.44
N SER A 428 18.86 4.00 -9.34
CA SER A 428 17.85 4.34 -10.34
C SER A 428 16.45 4.33 -9.74
N PRO A 429 15.48 5.07 -10.28
CA PRO A 429 14.10 4.93 -9.85
C PRO A 429 13.60 3.49 -10.04
N ILE A 430 12.77 3.01 -9.12
CA ILE A 430 12.06 1.75 -9.29
C ILE A 430 10.92 2.00 -10.28
N VAL A 431 10.85 1.19 -11.33
CA VAL A 431 9.85 1.28 -12.39
C VAL A 431 9.06 -0.01 -12.51
N SER A 432 7.83 0.05 -13.00
CA SER A 432 7.13 -1.15 -13.46
C SER A 432 7.78 -1.65 -14.75
N ARG A 433 8.23 -2.90 -14.78
CA ARG A 433 8.75 -3.52 -16.02
C ARG A 433 7.65 -3.73 -17.03
N HIS A 434 6.52 -4.31 -16.62
CA HIS A 434 5.30 -4.49 -17.43
C HIS A 434 4.06 -4.44 -16.51
N GLN A 435 3.02 -3.74 -16.95
CA GLN A 435 1.77 -3.57 -16.19
C GLN A 435 0.74 -4.69 -16.45
N LEU A 436 1.04 -5.89 -15.95
CA LEU A 436 0.24 -7.08 -16.23
C LEU A 436 -0.81 -7.36 -15.15
N THR A 437 -1.92 -7.97 -15.58
CA THR A 437 -2.89 -8.67 -14.75
C THR A 437 -2.63 -10.17 -14.82
N THR A 438 -3.29 -10.97 -13.96
CA THR A 438 -3.15 -12.43 -14.00
C THR A 438 -3.85 -13.11 -15.20
N ASP A 439 -4.71 -12.39 -15.95
CA ASP A 439 -5.36 -12.93 -17.15
C ASP A 439 -4.49 -12.73 -18.40
N MET A 440 -3.74 -13.76 -18.73
CA MET A 440 -2.85 -13.78 -19.89
C MET A 440 -3.52 -14.25 -21.19
N THR A 441 -4.83 -14.54 -21.19
CA THR A 441 -5.53 -15.15 -22.35
C THR A 441 -5.65 -14.23 -23.55
N GLN A 442 -5.82 -12.93 -23.31
CA GLN A 442 -6.01 -11.92 -24.34
C GLN A 442 -5.30 -10.63 -23.92
N ILE A 443 -4.70 -9.93 -24.88
CA ILE A 443 -3.99 -8.67 -24.61
C ILE A 443 -4.89 -7.60 -23.98
N SER A 444 -6.18 -7.57 -24.33
CA SER A 444 -7.18 -6.64 -23.78
C SER A 444 -7.50 -6.87 -22.31
N LYS A 445 -7.21 -8.07 -21.79
CA LYS A 445 -7.41 -8.43 -20.38
C LYS A 445 -6.12 -8.41 -19.59
N ARG A 446 -5.00 -8.66 -20.28
CA ARG A 446 -3.64 -8.70 -19.75
C ARG A 446 -3.14 -7.33 -19.29
N GLU A 447 -3.40 -6.28 -20.05
CA GLU A 447 -2.85 -4.95 -19.77
C GLU A 447 -3.73 -4.20 -18.76
N LEU A 448 -3.16 -3.82 -17.62
CA LEU A 448 -3.89 -3.14 -16.55
C LEU A 448 -4.53 -1.82 -17.01
N SER A 449 -3.82 -1.03 -17.84
CA SER A 449 -4.38 0.23 -18.38
C SER A 449 -5.61 0.02 -19.26
N ILE A 450 -5.73 -1.13 -19.94
CA ILE A 450 -6.91 -1.44 -20.75
C ILE A 450 -8.11 -1.76 -19.85
N VAL A 451 -7.90 -2.58 -18.82
CA VAL A 451 -8.95 -2.90 -17.84
C VAL A 451 -9.42 -1.62 -17.14
N LYS A 452 -8.47 -0.76 -16.73
CA LYS A 452 -8.75 0.53 -16.10
C LYS A 452 -9.57 1.47 -16.97
N ALA A 453 -9.20 1.61 -18.25
CA ALA A 453 -9.96 2.42 -19.20
C ALA A 453 -11.39 1.92 -19.39
N LEU A 454 -11.59 0.59 -19.52
CA LEU A 454 -12.91 0.00 -19.71
C LEU A 454 -13.80 0.17 -18.48
N ASP A 455 -13.26 -0.09 -17.28
CA ASP A 455 -13.99 0.08 -16.03
C ASP A 455 -14.36 1.56 -15.80
N TYR A 456 -13.48 2.51 -16.16
CA TYR A 456 -13.79 3.94 -16.14
C TYR A 456 -14.95 4.31 -17.06
N VAL A 457 -14.94 3.82 -18.32
CA VAL A 457 -16.02 4.07 -19.29
C VAL A 457 -17.34 3.50 -18.79
N ALA A 458 -17.33 2.29 -18.23
CA ALA A 458 -18.52 1.65 -17.66
C ALA A 458 -19.12 2.48 -16.52
N LYS A 459 -18.28 2.97 -15.59
CA LYS A 459 -18.72 3.88 -14.51
C LYS A 459 -19.26 5.20 -15.06
N PHE A 460 -18.60 5.77 -16.06
CA PHE A 460 -19.01 7.04 -16.67
C PHE A 460 -20.41 6.95 -17.31
N ILE A 461 -20.63 5.91 -18.11
CA ILE A 461 -21.93 5.64 -18.74
C ILE A 461 -23.00 5.42 -17.66
N ARG A 462 -22.69 4.62 -16.63
CA ARG A 462 -23.63 4.32 -15.55
C ARG A 462 -24.10 5.58 -14.83
N ILE A 463 -23.16 6.41 -14.35
CA ILE A 463 -23.48 7.67 -13.65
C ILE A 463 -24.32 8.58 -14.55
N SER A 464 -23.98 8.64 -15.85
CA SER A 464 -24.72 9.45 -16.82
C SER A 464 -26.15 8.97 -17.06
N MET A 465 -26.43 7.66 -16.91
CA MET A 465 -27.76 7.08 -17.14
C MET A 465 -28.67 7.12 -15.90
N VAL A 466 -28.11 7.18 -14.69
CA VAL A 466 -28.86 7.17 -13.42
C VAL A 466 -30.00 8.20 -13.36
N PRO A 467 -29.84 9.47 -13.80
CA PRO A 467 -30.90 10.48 -13.71
C PRO A 467 -32.19 10.13 -14.47
N TYR A 468 -32.15 9.19 -15.42
CA TYR A 468 -33.29 8.84 -16.26
C TYR A 468 -34.10 7.64 -15.73
N ILE A 469 -33.52 6.83 -14.85
CA ILE A 469 -34.16 5.62 -14.33
C ILE A 469 -35.34 6.01 -13.42
N GLY A 470 -36.53 5.45 -13.69
CA GLY A 470 -37.75 5.68 -12.90
C GLY A 470 -38.40 7.05 -13.07
N ARG A 471 -37.86 7.92 -13.95
CA ARG A 471 -38.41 9.27 -14.20
C ARG A 471 -39.05 9.44 -15.57
N TYR A 472 -38.73 8.56 -16.52
CA TYR A 472 -39.19 8.64 -17.89
C TYR A 472 -39.94 7.37 -18.29
N THR A 473 -40.97 7.51 -19.12
CA THR A 473 -41.63 6.40 -19.78
C THR A 473 -40.87 6.02 -21.05
N ILE A 474 -40.72 4.72 -21.31
CA ILE A 474 -40.05 4.22 -22.51
C ILE A 474 -40.91 4.53 -23.73
N THR A 475 -40.46 5.50 -24.52
CA THR A 475 -41.09 5.94 -25.77
C THR A 475 -40.04 6.04 -26.87
N PRO A 476 -40.42 6.03 -28.16
CA PRO A 476 -39.46 6.25 -29.25
C PRO A 476 -38.67 7.58 -29.11
N ALA A 477 -39.31 8.61 -28.56
CA ALA A 477 -38.64 9.88 -28.27
C ALA A 477 -37.58 9.74 -27.17
N PHE A 478 -37.89 8.99 -26.11
CA PHE A 478 -36.93 8.71 -25.03
C PHE A 478 -35.75 7.84 -25.50
N LEU A 479 -35.99 6.82 -26.34
CA LEU A 479 -34.91 6.02 -26.93
C LEU A 479 -33.96 6.87 -27.78
N LYS A 480 -34.50 7.82 -28.55
CA LYS A 480 -33.70 8.81 -29.29
C LYS A 480 -32.88 9.70 -28.37
N LEU A 481 -33.46 10.15 -27.25
CA LEU A 481 -32.74 10.94 -26.25
C LEU A 481 -31.56 10.16 -25.65
N ILE A 482 -31.77 8.91 -25.22
CA ILE A 482 -30.72 8.05 -24.69
C ILE A 482 -29.61 7.85 -25.72
N ASN A 483 -29.97 7.60 -26.98
CA ASN A 483 -28.99 7.49 -28.07
C ASN A 483 -28.17 8.77 -28.25
N SER A 484 -28.81 9.95 -28.24
CA SER A 484 -28.11 11.25 -28.34
C SER A 484 -27.15 11.48 -27.17
N ILE A 485 -27.53 11.09 -25.95
CA ILE A 485 -26.66 11.21 -24.77
C ILE A 485 -25.45 10.28 -24.92
N LEU A 486 -25.67 9.01 -25.29
CA LEU A 486 -24.58 8.06 -25.47
C LEU A 486 -23.61 8.47 -26.58
N ILE A 487 -24.10 9.03 -27.69
CA ILE A 487 -23.25 9.62 -28.74
C ILE A 487 -22.44 10.79 -28.20
N SER A 488 -23.04 11.64 -27.35
CA SER A 488 -22.34 12.76 -26.72
C SER A 488 -21.25 12.29 -25.75
N ILE A 489 -21.53 11.27 -24.95
CA ILE A 489 -20.55 10.61 -24.07
C ILE A 489 -19.41 10.02 -24.90
N SER A 490 -19.74 9.31 -25.97
CA SER A 490 -18.79 8.73 -26.91
C SER A 490 -17.85 9.77 -27.48
N LEU A 491 -18.40 10.89 -27.98
CA LEU A 491 -17.62 12.00 -28.51
C LEU A 491 -16.71 12.63 -27.44
N PHE A 492 -17.22 12.79 -26.22
CA PHE A 492 -16.45 13.31 -25.10
C PHE A 492 -15.26 12.39 -24.77
N LEU A 493 -15.51 11.11 -24.53
CA LEU A 493 -14.45 10.15 -24.14
C LEU A 493 -13.38 9.97 -25.23
N THR A 494 -13.77 9.98 -26.50
CA THR A 494 -12.82 9.94 -27.63
C THR A 494 -12.03 11.24 -27.75
N ARG A 495 -12.67 12.41 -27.59
CA ARG A 495 -11.99 13.72 -27.69
C ARG A 495 -11.00 13.95 -26.54
N GLU A 496 -11.39 13.57 -25.32
CA GLU A 496 -10.50 13.60 -24.15
C GLU A 496 -9.43 12.50 -24.21
N GLY A 497 -9.49 11.60 -25.19
CA GLY A 497 -8.50 10.56 -25.40
C GLY A 497 -8.55 9.41 -24.40
N ARG A 498 -9.66 9.21 -23.68
CA ARG A 498 -9.83 8.10 -22.73
C ARG A 498 -9.93 6.74 -23.43
N VAL A 499 -10.48 6.74 -24.64
CA VAL A 499 -10.58 5.58 -25.53
C VAL A 499 -10.12 5.98 -26.94
N ALA A 500 -9.87 5.00 -27.80
CA ALA A 500 -9.51 5.26 -29.20
C ALA A 500 -10.76 5.58 -30.04
N ASP A 501 -11.84 4.83 -29.84
CA ASP A 501 -13.13 5.04 -30.48
C ASP A 501 -14.25 4.41 -29.62
N MET A 502 -15.48 4.88 -29.78
CA MET A 502 -16.66 4.30 -29.16
C MET A 502 -17.84 4.50 -30.10
N LYS A 503 -18.69 3.48 -30.24
CA LYS A 503 -19.85 3.49 -31.13
C LYS A 503 -21.05 2.88 -30.45
N VAL A 504 -22.17 3.60 -30.47
CA VAL A 504 -23.46 3.07 -30.02
C VAL A 504 -24.02 2.21 -31.16
N LEU A 505 -24.09 0.90 -30.94
CA LEU A 505 -24.60 -0.05 -31.95
C LEU A 505 -26.12 -0.14 -31.91
N SER A 506 -26.71 -0.16 -30.72
CA SER A 506 -28.16 -0.22 -30.55
C SER A 506 -28.61 0.38 -29.22
N VAL A 507 -29.81 0.95 -29.25
CA VAL A 507 -30.60 1.37 -28.08
C VAL A 507 -32.02 0.92 -28.35
N ALA A 508 -32.45 -0.14 -27.66
CA ALA A 508 -33.75 -0.76 -27.88
C ALA A 508 -34.40 -1.18 -26.56
N ILE A 509 -35.72 -1.42 -26.60
CA ILE A 509 -36.43 -2.03 -25.47
C ILE A 509 -35.97 -3.48 -25.37
N ASP A 510 -35.83 -3.99 -24.15
CA ASP A 510 -35.58 -5.41 -23.93
C ASP A 510 -36.83 -6.23 -24.29
N ASP A 511 -36.68 -7.17 -25.22
CA ASP A 511 -37.75 -8.07 -25.67
C ASP A 511 -38.33 -8.92 -24.53
N ILE A 512 -37.56 -9.16 -23.46
CA ILE A 512 -37.96 -9.99 -22.31
C ILE A 512 -38.55 -9.12 -21.20
N ASN A 513 -37.98 -7.93 -20.97
CA ASN A 513 -38.36 -7.03 -19.89
C ASN A 513 -38.74 -5.66 -20.47
N PRO A 514 -40.01 -5.42 -20.81
CA PRO A 514 -40.43 -4.19 -21.50
C PRO A 514 -40.19 -2.88 -20.73
N ASP A 515 -39.85 -2.98 -19.44
CA ASP A 515 -39.44 -1.87 -18.56
C ASP A 515 -37.94 -1.55 -18.63
N THR A 516 -37.18 -2.28 -19.43
CA THR A 516 -35.72 -2.22 -19.52
C THR A 516 -35.27 -1.79 -20.92
N ILE A 517 -34.22 -0.96 -20.97
CA ILE A 517 -33.56 -0.56 -22.21
C ILE A 517 -32.24 -1.32 -22.32
N LYS A 518 -32.06 -2.04 -23.43
CA LYS A 518 -30.80 -2.66 -23.83
C LYS A 518 -30.00 -1.69 -24.69
N VAL A 519 -28.78 -1.42 -24.25
CA VAL A 519 -27.80 -0.60 -24.96
C VAL A 519 -26.60 -1.47 -25.28
N THR A 520 -26.21 -1.49 -26.55
CA THR A 520 -24.97 -2.14 -27.00
C THR A 520 -24.02 -1.07 -27.50
N VAL A 521 -22.81 -1.06 -26.93
CA VAL A 521 -21.73 -0.15 -27.30
C VAL A 521 -20.52 -0.97 -27.71
N ASP A 522 -19.91 -0.60 -28.83
CA ASP A 522 -18.60 -1.07 -29.25
C ASP A 522 -17.54 -0.06 -28.80
N ILE A 523 -16.44 -0.54 -28.20
CA ILE A 523 -15.40 0.30 -27.60
C ILE A 523 -14.04 -0.15 -28.12
N ALA A 524 -13.32 0.75 -28.78
CA ALA A 524 -11.93 0.55 -29.15
C ALA A 524 -11.02 1.18 -28.09
N VAL A 525 -10.23 0.34 -27.42
CA VAL A 525 -9.26 0.75 -26.40
C VAL A 525 -7.91 1.13 -27.01
N LYS A 526 -7.14 1.94 -26.29
CA LYS A 526 -5.74 2.23 -26.64
C LYS A 526 -4.84 1.11 -26.12
N TYR A 527 -3.97 0.60 -26.97
CA TYR A 527 -2.99 -0.42 -26.60
C TYR A 527 -1.67 0.24 -26.19
N PRO A 528 -1.05 -0.18 -25.08
CA PRO A 528 0.28 0.29 -24.70
C PRO A 528 1.35 -0.20 -25.69
N VAL A 529 2.33 0.65 -25.98
CA VAL A 529 3.47 0.29 -26.84
C VAL A 529 4.53 -0.37 -25.97
N ASN A 530 4.45 -1.69 -25.83
CA ASN A 530 5.43 -2.47 -25.05
C ASN A 530 6.68 -2.83 -25.87
N TYR A 531 6.58 -2.96 -27.19
CA TYR A 531 7.69 -3.38 -28.06
C TYR A 531 7.73 -2.58 -29.37
N ILE A 532 8.92 -2.17 -29.79
CA ILE A 532 9.18 -1.59 -31.12
C ILE A 532 10.22 -2.46 -31.81
N LYS A 533 9.87 -3.06 -32.95
CA LYS A 533 10.78 -3.90 -33.74
C LYS A 533 11.21 -3.12 -34.98
N VAL A 534 12.53 -2.91 -35.14
CA VAL A 534 13.13 -2.21 -36.28
C VAL A 534 14.00 -3.21 -37.04
N THR A 535 13.72 -3.41 -38.33
CA THR A 535 14.55 -4.22 -39.21
C THR A 535 15.36 -3.29 -40.11
N LEU A 536 16.68 -3.34 -39.98
CA LEU A 536 17.59 -2.64 -40.88
C LEU A 536 17.89 -3.54 -42.08
N LEU A 537 17.64 -3.04 -43.28
CA LEU A 537 18.02 -3.69 -44.54
C LEU A 537 19.22 -2.93 -45.09
N PHE A 538 20.27 -3.66 -45.46
CA PHE A 538 21.50 -3.11 -46.03
C PHE A 538 21.74 -3.65 -47.44
#